data_AF-V7FCP4-F1
#
_entry.id   AF-V7FCP4-F1
#
_cell.length_a   1.000
_cell.length_b   1.000
_cell.length_c   1.000
_cell.angle_alpha   90.00
_cell.angle_beta   90.00
_cell.angle_gamma   90.00
#
_symmetry.space_group_name_H-M   'P 1'
#
loop_
_entity.id
_entity.type
_entity.pdbx_description
1 polymer ?
#
loop_
_entity_poly.entity_id
_entity_poly.type
_entity_poly.pdbx_seq_one_letter_code
_entity_poly.pdbx_strand_id
1 'polypeptide(L)'
;MISSVRLKPLNWHPHIAPVELSEATPEQLEAMKVTPSAKKVSEYVRTLVHDPESYLARTVLFNAIMYVEGGLARRDRELGALGASIVNGCKFCAVVH
;
A
#
# COMPACT_ATOMS: atom_id res chain seq x y z
N MET A 1 -7.30 -17.01 27.77
CA MET A 1 -6.72 -15.65 27.86
C MET A 1 -5.79 -15.47 26.68
N ILE A 2 -6.20 -14.69 25.66
CA ILE A 2 -5.30 -14.35 24.56
C ILE A 2 -4.27 -13.39 25.16
N SER A 3 -3.06 -13.88 25.40
CA SER A 3 -1.90 -13.10 25.79
C SER A 3 -1.84 -11.84 24.93
N SER A 4 -1.76 -10.68 25.59
CA SER A 4 -1.82 -9.36 24.93
C SER A 4 -0.85 -9.30 23.75
N VAL A 5 -1.38 -9.30 22.52
CA VAL A 5 -0.57 -9.07 21.32
C VAL A 5 -0.23 -7.59 21.28
N ARG A 6 1.03 -7.27 21.55
CA ARG A 6 1.53 -5.90 21.46
C ARG A 6 2.04 -5.67 20.03
N LEU A 7 1.18 -5.13 19.18
CA LEU A 7 1.55 -4.75 17.81
C LEU A 7 2.47 -3.54 17.87
N LYS A 8 3.75 -3.72 17.54
CA LYS A 8 4.67 -2.61 17.30
C LYS A 8 4.47 -2.16 15.85
N PRO A 9 4.18 -0.87 15.57
CA PRO A 9 4.09 -0.39 14.21
C PRO A 9 5.42 -0.64 13.49
N LEU A 10 5.36 -1.32 12.35
CA LEU A 10 6.51 -1.40 11.46
C LEU A 10 6.57 -0.09 10.68
N ASN A 11 7.71 0.60 10.80
CA ASN A 11 8.04 1.68 9.89
C ASN A 11 8.65 1.06 8.64
N TRP A 12 8.00 1.27 7.50
CA TRP A 12 8.54 0.86 6.21
C TRP A 12 9.71 1.76 5.83
N HIS A 13 10.75 1.17 5.25
CA HIS A 13 11.91 1.90 4.75
C HIS A 13 12.27 1.38 3.36
N PRO A 14 12.59 2.26 2.41
CA PRO A 14 12.95 1.86 1.06
C PRO A 14 14.41 1.39 0.99
N HIS A 15 14.72 0.53 0.03
CA HIS A 15 16.11 0.19 -0.32
C HIS A 15 16.73 1.17 -1.33
N ILE A 16 15.90 1.92 -2.05
CA ILE A 16 16.31 2.93 -3.02
C ILE A 16 15.80 4.29 -2.56
N ALA A 17 16.46 5.38 -2.95
CA ALA A 17 15.98 6.71 -2.60
C ALA A 17 14.57 6.93 -3.18
N PRO A 18 13.57 7.36 -2.40
CA PRO A 18 12.26 7.72 -2.94
C PRO A 18 12.37 8.91 -3.90
N VAL A 19 11.52 8.98 -4.93
CA VAL A 19 11.48 10.12 -5.86
C VAL A 19 11.30 11.43 -5.11
N GLU A 20 12.20 12.40 -5.27
CA GLU A 20 12.05 13.74 -4.68
C GLU A 20 10.90 14.51 -5.34
N LEU A 21 9.99 15.07 -4.54
CA LEU A 21 8.76 15.68 -5.06
C LEU A 21 9.03 16.90 -5.94
N SER A 22 10.11 17.62 -5.69
CA SER A 22 10.55 18.75 -6.52
C SER A 22 11.13 18.34 -7.87
N GLU A 23 11.53 17.07 -8.01
CA GLU A 23 12.16 16.52 -9.21
C GLU A 23 11.25 15.50 -9.92
N ALA A 24 10.08 15.23 -9.37
CA ALA A 24 9.14 14.25 -9.90
C ALA A 24 8.64 14.66 -11.28
N THR A 25 8.61 13.70 -12.21
CA THR A 25 8.06 13.94 -13.54
C THR A 25 6.53 14.13 -13.49
N PRO A 26 5.92 14.73 -14.53
CA PRO A 26 4.47 14.84 -14.61
C PRO A 26 3.75 13.49 -14.46
N GLU A 27 4.29 12.42 -15.02
CA GLU A 27 3.73 11.06 -14.95
C GLU A 27 3.78 10.51 -13.52
N GLN A 28 4.89 10.73 -12.80
CA GLN A 28 5.03 10.33 -11.40
C GLN A 28 4.07 11.11 -10.51
N LEU A 29 3.97 12.42 -10.71
CA LEU A 29 3.02 13.27 -9.97
C LEU A 29 1.59 12.82 -10.20
N GLU A 30 1.22 12.47 -11.43
CA GLU A 30 -0.11 11.99 -11.76
C GLU A 30 -0.40 10.64 -11.11
N ALA A 31 0.53 9.68 -11.20
CA ALA A 31 0.39 8.36 -10.57
C ALA A 31 0.19 8.47 -9.05
N MET A 32 0.87 9.43 -8.39
CA MET A 32 0.71 9.67 -6.94
C MET A 32 -0.64 10.27 -6.55
N LYS A 33 -1.41 10.88 -7.46
CA LYS A 33 -2.75 11.42 -7.14
C LYS A 33 -3.80 10.32 -6.95
N VAL A 34 -3.55 9.12 -7.49
CA VAL A 34 -4.52 8.00 -7.48
C VAL A 34 -4.56 7.26 -6.13
N THR A 35 -3.78 7.70 -5.13
CA THR A 35 -3.79 7.08 -3.80
C THR A 35 -5.06 7.36 -3.00
N PRO A 36 -5.74 6.31 -2.49
CA PRO A 36 -6.95 6.45 -1.66
C PRO A 36 -6.65 6.89 -0.21
N SER A 37 -5.40 6.85 0.24
CA SER A 37 -5.06 7.14 1.64
C SER A 37 -4.91 8.63 1.89
N ALA A 38 -5.68 9.20 2.81
CA ALA A 38 -5.61 10.60 3.28
C ALA A 38 -4.29 10.98 3.99
N LYS A 39 -3.20 10.22 3.79
CA LYS A 39 -1.85 10.53 4.27
C LYS A 39 -1.07 11.20 3.15
N LYS A 40 -0.22 12.16 3.52
CA LYS A 40 0.80 12.76 2.63
C LYS A 40 1.48 11.68 1.78
N VAL A 41 1.92 12.02 0.57
CA VAL A 41 2.69 11.13 -0.31
C VAL A 41 3.88 10.55 0.46
N SER A 42 3.77 9.28 0.86
CA SER A 42 4.73 8.62 1.74
C SER A 42 5.97 8.17 0.98
N GLU A 43 7.04 7.83 1.69
CA GLU A 43 8.24 7.22 1.09
C GLU A 43 7.90 5.94 0.32
N TYR A 44 6.91 5.17 0.78
CA TYR A 44 6.41 3.99 0.08
C TYR A 44 5.86 4.35 -1.31
N VAL A 45 4.98 5.35 -1.37
CA VAL A 45 4.39 5.83 -2.63
C VAL A 45 5.47 6.40 -3.53
N ARG A 46 6.32 7.30 -2.99
CA ARG A 46 7.43 7.93 -3.71
C ARG A 46 8.46 6.93 -4.24
N THR A 47 8.60 5.77 -3.60
CA THR A 47 9.48 4.69 -4.08
C THR A 47 8.83 3.89 -5.20
N LEU A 48 7.54 3.59 -5.10
CA LEU A 48 6.86 2.80 -6.13
C LEU A 48 6.70 3.56 -7.44
N VAL A 49 6.58 4.89 -7.40
CA VAL A 49 6.47 5.71 -8.62
C VAL A 49 7.79 5.91 -9.36
N HIS A 50 8.88 5.23 -8.96
CA HIS A 50 9.98 4.99 -9.89
C HIS A 50 9.50 4.22 -11.14
N ASP A 51 8.44 3.41 -11.01
CA ASP A 51 7.69 2.82 -12.12
C ASP A 51 6.21 3.29 -12.06
N PRO A 52 5.89 4.46 -12.66
CA PRO A 52 4.58 5.07 -12.52
C PRO A 52 3.45 4.27 -13.17
N GLU A 53 3.73 3.57 -14.29
CA GLU A 53 2.73 2.75 -14.99
C GLU A 53 2.31 1.55 -14.12
N SER A 54 3.28 0.79 -13.61
CA SER A 54 3.00 -0.34 -12.72
C SER A 54 2.31 0.11 -11.44
N TYR A 55 2.73 1.26 -10.88
CA TYR A 55 2.11 1.81 -9.67
C TYR A 55 0.65 2.19 -9.90
N LEU A 56 0.34 2.83 -11.03
CA LEU A 56 -1.02 3.21 -11.39
C LEU A 56 -1.89 1.96 -11.57
N ALA A 57 -1.44 0.99 -12.38
CA ALA A 57 -2.17 -0.25 -12.64
C ALA A 57 -2.46 -1.01 -11.32
N ARG A 58 -1.46 -1.15 -10.46
CA ARG A 58 -1.60 -1.73 -9.12
C ARG A 58 -2.65 -1.00 -8.29
N THR A 59 -2.61 0.33 -8.27
CA THR A 59 -3.47 1.14 -7.39
C THR A 59 -4.92 1.11 -7.84
N VAL A 60 -5.18 1.18 -9.15
CA VAL A 60 -6.52 1.03 -9.72
C VAL A 60 -7.10 -0.34 -9.36
N LEU A 61 -6.32 -1.41 -9.57
CA LEU A 61 -6.75 -2.77 -9.22
C LEU A 61 -7.01 -2.93 -7.72
N PHE A 62 -6.10 -2.43 -6.87
CA PHE A 62 -6.27 -2.45 -5.43
C PHE A 62 -7.57 -1.75 -5.00
N ASN A 63 -7.84 -0.56 -5.55
CA ASN A 63 -9.05 0.19 -5.21
C ASN A 63 -10.32 -0.53 -5.66
N ALA A 64 -10.29 -1.10 -6.86
CA ALA A 64 -11.39 -1.90 -7.40
C ALA A 64 -11.64 -3.20 -6.61
N ILE A 65 -10.62 -3.75 -5.95
CA ILE A 65 -10.80 -4.93 -5.09
C ILE A 65 -11.20 -4.51 -3.67
N MET A 66 -10.55 -3.53 -3.06
CA MET A 66 -10.71 -3.23 -1.64
C MET A 66 -11.92 -2.37 -1.31
N TYR A 67 -12.34 -1.50 -2.23
CA TYR A 67 -13.38 -0.50 -1.97
C TYR A 67 -14.62 -0.64 -2.85
N VAL A 68 -14.69 -1.64 -3.73
CA VAL A 68 -15.89 -1.90 -4.55
C VAL A 68 -17.09 -2.28 -3.68
N GLU A 69 -18.27 -1.81 -4.09
CA GLU A 69 -19.56 -2.17 -3.53
C GLU A 69 -19.96 -3.61 -3.92
N GLY A 70 -20.57 -4.35 -3.00
CA GLY A 70 -20.93 -5.77 -3.19
C GLY A 70 -19.78 -6.74 -2.91
N GLY A 71 -19.98 -8.04 -3.14
CA GLY A 71 -18.99 -9.09 -2.82
C GLY A 71 -18.70 -9.24 -1.31
N LEU A 72 -17.48 -9.67 -0.95
CA LEU A 72 -17.05 -9.79 0.44
C LEU A 72 -17.01 -8.43 1.14
N ALA A 73 -17.33 -8.37 2.44
CA ALA A 73 -17.18 -7.14 3.21
C ALA A 73 -15.70 -6.77 3.31
N ARG A 74 -15.40 -5.46 3.44
CA ARG A 74 -14.02 -4.96 3.47
C ARG A 74 -13.14 -5.71 4.48
N ARG A 75 -13.62 -5.91 5.71
CA ARG A 75 -12.89 -6.64 6.77
C ARG A 75 -12.47 -8.06 6.34
N ASP A 76 -13.28 -8.73 5.54
CA ASP A 76 -13.00 -10.09 5.07
C ASP A 76 -11.97 -10.06 3.94
N ARG A 77 -11.97 -9.00 3.12
CA ARG A 77 -10.91 -8.73 2.13
C ARG A 77 -9.58 -8.42 2.79
N GLU A 78 -9.58 -7.59 3.84
CA GLU A 78 -8.38 -7.31 4.65
C GLU A 78 -7.83 -8.61 5.27
N LEU A 79 -8.70 -9.49 5.79
CA LEU A 79 -8.28 -10.80 6.31
C LEU A 79 -7.65 -11.69 5.22
N GLY A 80 -8.20 -11.68 4.00
CA GLY A 80 -7.60 -12.36 2.85
C GLY A 80 -6.22 -11.80 2.49
N ALA A 81 -6.08 -10.46 2.48
CA ALA A 81 -4.81 -9.79 2.25
C ALA A 81 -3.77 -10.11 3.33
N LEU A 82 -4.18 -10.14 4.61
CA LEU A 82 -3.34 -10.56 5.74
C LEU A 82 -2.87 -12.00 5.57
N GLY A 83 -3.79 -12.93 5.27
CA GLY A 83 -3.46 -14.34 5.05
C GLY A 83 -2.44 -14.54 3.93
N ALA A 84 -2.68 -13.92 2.77
CA ALA A 84 -1.75 -13.95 1.64
C ALA A 84 -0.40 -13.30 1.98
N SER A 85 -0.40 -12.23 2.77
CA SER A 85 0.83 -11.55 3.21
C SER A 85 1.68 -12.43 4.12
N ILE A 86 1.06 -13.18 5.03
CA ILE A 86 1.74 -14.14 5.91
C ILE A 86 2.38 -15.26 5.08
N VAL A 87 1.62 -15.85 4.14
CA VAL A 87 2.11 -16.93 3.27
C VAL A 87 3.29 -16.47 2.41
N ASN A 88 3.22 -15.26 1.85
CA ASN A 88 4.29 -14.69 1.04
C ASN A 88 5.44 -14.07 1.85
N GLY A 89 5.36 -14.06 3.19
CA GLY A 89 6.39 -13.48 4.05
C GLY A 89 6.50 -11.96 4.00
N CYS A 90 5.50 -11.24 3.46
CA CYS A 90 5.50 -9.77 3.44
C CYS A 90 5.13 -9.21 4.82
N LYS A 91 6.13 -8.99 5.67
CA LYS A 91 5.94 -8.46 7.04
C LYS A 91 5.24 -7.10 7.06
N PHE A 92 5.58 -6.20 6.13
CA PHE A 92 4.93 -4.89 6.08
C PHE A 92 3.45 -5.02 5.68
N CYS A 93 3.16 -5.80 4.64
CA CYS A 93 1.79 -6.06 4.18
C CYS A 93 0.93 -6.65 5.30
N ALA A 94 1.47 -7.61 6.06
CA ALA A 94 0.79 -8.25 7.19
C ALA A 94 0.56 -7.31 8.40
N VAL A 95 1.21 -6.14 8.45
CA VAL A 95 1.00 -5.14 9.52
C VAL A 95 0.04 -4.03 9.08
N VAL A 96 -0.05 -3.74 7.78
CA VAL A 96 -0.95 -2.68 7.26
C VAL A 96 -2.35 -3.18 6.94
N HIS A 97 -2.53 -4.49 6.73
CA HIS A 97 -3.81 -5.19 6.57
C HIS A 97 -4.21 -5.86 7.88
#